data_AF-A0A357G831-F1
#
_entry.id   AF-A0A357G831-F1
#
_cell.length_a   1.000
_cell.length_b   1.000
_cell.length_c   1.000
_cell.angle_alpha   90.00
_cell.angle_beta   90.00
_cell.angle_gamma   90.00
#
_symmetry.space_group_name_H-M   'P 1'
#
loop_
_entity.id
_entity.type
_entity.pdbx_description
1 polymer ?
#
loop_
_entity_poly.entity_id
_entity_poly.type
_entity_poly.pdbx_seq_one_letter_code
_entity_poly.pdbx_strand_id
1 'polypeptide(L)'
;MSKSISFFSVIIIIFLVVVFRGVFFTKKDVVVDDNLNPQKNTSQRQQMEEKIPDDAEMVVLKKPKSNETISSPLKIEGEARGNWFFEGIFLIKLTDKEGNVLSQSNAKALSDWMTTKFVSFESEIIFDKKNFSEGILVFEKSNPSGIPENNQSFKLPVFFDFSEETSIEVYFGKSRSDSQNEDCNKVYPVTRKVKKVQKIGQSAIEQLLVGPTDEEKEDGYFTSIPEDVQLMGLSIQHGIAFVDFNDKLDQEADKSCRSVMIRAQITETLKQFLNVDDVQIYIGSRIEDVL
;
A
#
# COMPACT_ATOMS: atom_id res chain seq x y z
N MET A 1 -72.25 -16.27 -15.07
CA MET A 1 -71.47 -17.18 -15.95
C MET A 1 -70.06 -16.64 -16.08
N SER A 2 -69.10 -17.18 -15.33
CA SER A 2 -67.67 -16.88 -15.47
C SER A 2 -66.96 -18.17 -15.84
N LYS A 3 -66.29 -18.20 -16.99
CA LYS A 3 -65.51 -19.35 -17.47
C LYS A 3 -64.10 -19.25 -16.88
N SER A 4 -63.76 -20.15 -15.96
CA SER A 4 -62.37 -20.30 -15.50
C SER A 4 -61.54 -20.96 -16.61
N ILE A 5 -60.61 -20.21 -17.19
CA ILE A 5 -59.59 -20.78 -18.08
C ILE A 5 -58.62 -21.58 -17.21
N SER A 6 -58.55 -22.90 -17.46
CA SER A 6 -57.67 -23.80 -16.73
C SER A 6 -56.20 -23.42 -16.96
N PHE A 7 -55.45 -23.29 -15.87
CA PHE A 7 -54.03 -22.91 -15.83
C PHE A 7 -53.14 -23.77 -16.75
N PHE A 8 -53.58 -25.00 -17.04
CA PHE A 8 -52.91 -25.94 -17.95
C PHE A 8 -52.89 -25.47 -19.41
N SER A 9 -53.89 -24.71 -19.85
CA SER A 9 -53.98 -24.24 -21.24
C SER A 9 -52.97 -23.13 -21.56
N VAL A 10 -52.54 -22.35 -20.56
CA VAL A 10 -51.58 -21.26 -20.75
C VAL A 10 -50.14 -21.80 -20.89
N ILE A 11 -49.79 -22.86 -20.16
CA ILE A 11 -48.45 -23.46 -20.19
C ILE A 11 -48.18 -24.14 -21.54
N ILE A 12 -49.19 -24.79 -22.14
CA ILE A 12 -49.05 -25.45 -23.45
C ILE A 12 -48.79 -24.42 -24.57
N ILE A 13 -49.41 -23.24 -24.50
CA ILE A 13 -49.22 -22.18 -25.49
C ILE A 13 -47.78 -21.60 -25.40
N ILE A 14 -47.26 -21.40 -24.18
CA ILE A 14 -45.89 -20.90 -23.99
C ILE A 14 -44.86 -21.91 -24.50
N PHE A 15 -45.06 -23.21 -24.25
CA PHE A 15 -44.14 -24.25 -24.71
C PHE A 15 -44.10 -24.37 -26.23
N LEU A 16 -45.25 -24.24 -26.90
CA LEU A 16 -45.32 -24.23 -28.37
C LEU A 16 -44.59 -23.03 -29.00
N VAL A 17 -44.65 -21.85 -28.38
CA VAL A 17 -43.95 -20.64 -28.87
C VAL A 17 -42.42 -20.76 -28.73
N VAL A 18 -41.94 -21.40 -27.66
CA VAL A 18 -40.49 -21.63 -27.44
C VAL A 18 -39.93 -22.66 -28.42
N VAL A 19 -40.66 -23.74 -28.68
CA VAL A 19 -40.25 -24.75 -29.68
C VAL A 19 -40.27 -24.15 -31.10
N PHE A 20 -41.24 -23.28 -31.42
CA PHE A 20 -41.29 -22.62 -32.73
C PHE A 20 -40.14 -21.62 -32.97
N ARG A 21 -39.59 -21.00 -31.91
CA ARG A 21 -38.37 -20.16 -32.03
C ARG A 21 -37.08 -20.96 -32.10
N GLY A 22 -37.04 -22.19 -31.59
CA GLY A 22 -35.85 -23.05 -31.61
C GLY A 22 -35.56 -23.71 -32.97
N VAL A 23 -36.57 -23.83 -33.85
CA VAL A 23 -36.42 -24.57 -35.13
C VAL A 23 -36.06 -23.66 -36.32
N PHE A 24 -36.13 -22.33 -36.18
CA PHE A 24 -35.93 -21.39 -37.30
C PHE A 24 -34.52 -20.77 -37.44
N PHE A 25 -33.52 -21.23 -36.69
CA PHE A 25 -32.11 -20.87 -36.93
C PHE A 25 -31.43 -21.90 -37.84
N THR A 26 -31.77 -21.84 -39.13
CA THR A 26 -31.14 -22.62 -40.19
C THR A 26 -29.88 -21.91 -40.73
N LYS A 27 -28.79 -22.68 -40.78
CA LYS A 27 -27.65 -22.66 -41.73
C LYS A 27 -27.36 -21.33 -42.48
N LYS A 28 -26.18 -20.77 -42.21
CA LYS A 28 -25.44 -19.95 -43.19
C LYS A 28 -24.45 -20.87 -43.92
N ASP A 29 -24.49 -20.83 -45.25
CA ASP A 29 -23.61 -21.59 -46.13
C ASP A 29 -22.17 -21.09 -46.05
N VAL A 30 -21.22 -22.03 -45.94
CA VAL A 30 -19.78 -21.79 -46.04
C VAL A 30 -19.42 -21.79 -47.52
N VAL A 31 -18.98 -20.65 -48.05
CA VAL A 31 -18.37 -20.54 -49.37
C VAL A 31 -16.93 -21.02 -49.25
N VAL A 32 -16.58 -22.09 -49.97
CA VAL A 32 -15.21 -22.58 -50.15
C VAL A 32 -14.60 -21.85 -51.33
N ASP A 33 -13.52 -21.09 -51.10
CA ASP A 33 -12.68 -20.50 -52.17
C ASP A 33 -11.54 -21.47 -52.51
N ASP A 34 -11.44 -21.83 -53.78
CA ASP A 34 -10.65 -22.94 -54.31
C ASP A 34 -9.23 -22.52 -54.76
N ASN A 35 -8.64 -21.51 -54.11
CA ASN A 35 -7.31 -20.99 -54.48
C ASN A 35 -6.25 -21.20 -53.38
N LEU A 36 -5.83 -22.46 -53.19
CA LEU A 36 -4.59 -22.80 -52.49
C LEU A 36 -3.65 -23.57 -53.43
N ASN A 37 -2.89 -22.81 -54.24
CA ASN A 37 -1.70 -23.34 -54.92
C ASN A 37 -0.44 -22.97 -54.10
N PRO A 38 0.34 -23.93 -53.53
CA PRO A 38 1.40 -23.64 -52.56
C PRO A 38 2.72 -23.11 -53.15
N GLN A 39 2.84 -22.90 -54.46
CA GLN A 39 4.16 -22.64 -55.09
C GLN A 39 4.45 -21.19 -55.52
N LYS A 40 3.62 -20.20 -55.15
CA LYS A 40 3.91 -18.77 -55.46
C LYS A 40 4.45 -17.93 -54.29
N ASN A 41 4.63 -18.51 -53.10
CA ASN A 41 4.94 -17.77 -51.87
C ASN A 41 6.43 -17.68 -51.49
N THR A 42 7.36 -18.08 -52.37
CA THR A 42 8.79 -18.01 -52.04
C THR A 42 9.44 -16.67 -52.44
N SER A 43 8.85 -15.90 -53.36
CA SER A 43 9.40 -14.60 -53.80
C SER A 43 8.82 -13.36 -53.09
N GLN A 44 7.84 -13.49 -52.19
CA GLN A 44 7.33 -12.39 -51.38
C GLN A 44 7.97 -12.30 -49.99
N ARG A 45 8.87 -13.22 -49.62
CA ARG A 45 9.57 -13.21 -48.31
C ARG A 45 10.76 -12.24 -48.21
N GLN A 46 11.10 -11.52 -49.28
CA GLN A 46 12.23 -10.57 -49.29
C GLN A 46 11.81 -9.09 -49.45
N GLN A 47 10.51 -8.78 -49.38
CA GLN A 47 10.02 -7.40 -49.31
C GLN A 47 8.87 -7.30 -48.31
N MET A 48 9.20 -7.48 -47.04
CA MET A 48 8.44 -6.92 -45.93
C MET A 48 9.44 -6.54 -44.85
N GLU A 49 10.23 -5.52 -45.15
CA GLU A 49 10.85 -4.69 -44.12
C GLU A 49 9.69 -3.91 -43.51
N GLU A 50 9.17 -4.44 -42.40
CA GLU A 50 8.04 -3.90 -41.69
C GLU A 50 8.40 -2.50 -41.17
N LYS A 51 7.77 -1.49 -41.77
CA LYS A 51 7.84 -0.10 -41.35
C LYS A 51 7.33 -0.01 -39.91
N ILE A 52 8.25 0.10 -38.96
CA ILE A 52 7.95 0.26 -37.53
C ILE A 52 7.00 1.45 -37.35
N PRO A 53 5.86 1.30 -36.65
CA PRO A 53 4.88 2.38 -36.47
C PRO A 53 5.46 3.59 -35.74
N ASP A 54 4.89 4.77 -36.02
CA ASP A 54 5.25 6.09 -35.47
C ASP A 54 5.04 6.23 -33.94
N ASP A 55 4.53 5.18 -33.29
CA ASP A 55 4.38 5.03 -31.83
C ASP A 55 5.55 4.24 -31.19
N ALA A 56 6.74 4.26 -31.80
CA ALA A 56 7.93 3.70 -31.19
C ALA A 56 8.17 4.38 -29.83
N GLU A 57 8.24 3.60 -28.75
CA GLU A 57 8.47 4.07 -27.38
C GLU A 57 9.47 5.23 -27.35
N MET A 58 9.01 6.43 -26.95
CA MET A 58 9.83 7.64 -27.01
C MET A 58 10.65 7.86 -25.74
N VAL A 59 10.23 7.22 -24.64
CA VAL A 59 10.87 7.21 -23.33
C VAL A 59 10.78 5.79 -22.78
N VAL A 60 11.90 5.26 -22.30
CA VAL A 60 12.01 3.93 -21.67
C VAL A 60 12.62 4.11 -20.29
N LEU A 61 11.90 3.71 -19.24
CA LEU A 61 12.41 3.82 -17.88
C LEU A 61 13.14 2.57 -17.42
N LYS A 62 14.27 2.79 -16.77
CA LYS A 62 14.99 1.79 -15.99
C LYS A 62 14.52 1.80 -14.55
N LYS A 63 14.35 3.00 -13.95
CA LYS A 63 13.81 3.22 -12.60
C LYS A 63 13.09 4.58 -12.49
N PRO A 64 12.01 4.68 -11.71
CA PRO A 64 11.21 3.59 -11.16
C PRO A 64 10.45 2.84 -12.26
N LYS A 65 9.92 1.66 -11.94
CA LYS A 65 8.97 0.94 -12.80
C LYS A 65 7.55 1.45 -12.59
N SER A 66 6.67 1.16 -13.55
CA SER A 66 5.25 1.47 -13.43
C SER A 66 4.67 0.78 -12.19
N ASN A 67 3.83 1.50 -11.44
CA ASN A 67 3.18 1.05 -10.21
C ASN A 67 4.15 0.70 -9.07
N GLU A 68 5.38 1.21 -9.11
CA GLU A 68 6.33 1.05 -8.01
C GLU A 68 6.01 2.02 -6.87
N THR A 69 6.21 1.57 -5.63
CA THR A 69 6.13 2.42 -4.44
C THR A 69 7.40 3.26 -4.33
N ILE A 70 7.26 4.58 -4.36
CA ILE A 70 8.37 5.54 -4.35
C ILE A 70 8.54 6.22 -2.98
N SER A 71 9.78 6.58 -2.68
CA SER A 71 10.17 7.38 -1.51
C SER A 71 11.04 8.56 -1.93
N SER A 72 11.00 9.64 -1.17
CA SER A 72 11.85 10.82 -1.37
C SER A 72 13.22 10.61 -0.69
N PRO A 73 14.35 10.97 -1.31
CA PRO A 73 14.46 11.44 -2.70
C PRO A 73 14.26 10.29 -3.71
N LEU A 74 13.54 10.57 -4.80
CA LEU A 74 13.31 9.61 -5.87
C LEU A 74 14.32 9.82 -7.01
N LYS A 75 15.17 8.80 -7.22
CA LYS A 75 16.04 8.73 -8.40
C LYS A 75 15.29 8.16 -9.59
N ILE A 76 15.44 8.82 -10.73
CA ILE A 76 14.82 8.45 -11.99
C ILE A 76 15.93 8.23 -13.02
N GLU A 77 15.93 7.06 -13.65
CA GLU A 77 16.89 6.66 -14.68
C GLU A 77 16.12 6.09 -15.86
N GLY A 78 16.49 6.49 -17.07
CA GLY A 78 15.89 5.99 -18.29
C GLY A 78 16.61 6.45 -19.54
N GLU A 79 15.98 6.22 -20.67
CA GLU A 79 16.41 6.69 -21.98
C GLU A 79 15.24 7.40 -22.67
N ALA A 80 15.52 8.51 -23.34
CA ALA A 80 14.55 9.22 -24.16
C ALA A 80 15.15 9.49 -25.54
N ARG A 81 14.31 9.59 -26.56
CA ARG A 81 14.77 10.01 -27.89
C ARG A 81 15.39 11.41 -27.80
N GLY A 82 16.49 11.67 -28.48
CA GLY A 82 17.23 12.95 -28.36
C GLY A 82 16.38 14.20 -28.61
N ASN A 83 15.32 14.11 -29.44
CA ASN A 83 14.35 15.19 -29.66
C ASN A 83 13.42 15.49 -28.46
N TRP A 84 13.54 14.75 -27.36
CA TRP A 84 12.90 15.09 -26.09
C TRP A 84 13.62 16.20 -25.33
N PHE A 85 14.91 16.34 -25.56
CA PHE A 85 15.75 17.29 -24.86
C PHE A 85 15.78 18.63 -25.59
N PHE A 86 15.92 19.68 -24.80
CA PHE A 86 16.39 20.98 -25.26
C PHE A 86 17.43 21.46 -24.27
N GLU A 87 18.59 21.92 -24.75
CA GLU A 87 19.75 22.24 -23.90
C GLU A 87 20.17 21.06 -22.99
N GLY A 88 19.93 19.83 -23.45
CA GLY A 88 20.26 18.61 -22.71
C GLY A 88 19.32 18.29 -21.55
N ILE A 89 18.18 18.97 -21.43
CA ILE A 89 17.20 18.71 -20.38
C ILE A 89 15.76 18.59 -20.89
N PHE A 90 14.91 17.95 -20.09
CA PHE A 90 13.46 18.01 -20.19
C PHE A 90 12.81 17.91 -18.79
N LEU A 91 11.54 18.28 -18.66
CA LEU A 91 10.86 18.42 -17.36
C LEU A 91 10.19 17.11 -16.93
N ILE A 92 10.33 16.75 -15.65
CA ILE A 92 9.56 15.69 -15.00
C ILE A 92 8.75 16.32 -13.86
N LYS A 93 7.45 16.06 -13.84
CA LYS A 93 6.54 16.45 -12.76
C LYS A 93 6.06 15.22 -12.03
N LEU A 94 5.99 15.28 -10.71
CA LEU A 94 5.26 14.34 -9.89
C LEU A 94 3.92 14.98 -9.53
N THR A 95 2.81 14.33 -9.87
CA THR A 95 1.45 14.81 -9.56
C THR A 95 0.70 13.83 -8.66
N ASP A 96 -0.34 14.32 -7.99
CA ASP A 96 -1.39 13.45 -7.45
C ASP A 96 -2.32 12.92 -8.58
N LYS A 97 -3.34 12.16 -8.21
CA LYS A 97 -4.33 11.61 -9.16
C LYS A 97 -5.24 12.68 -9.78
N GLU A 98 -5.42 13.81 -9.10
CA GLU A 98 -6.17 14.97 -9.57
C GLU A 98 -5.36 15.84 -10.55
N GLY A 99 -4.05 15.61 -10.67
CA GLY A 99 -3.14 16.34 -11.54
C GLY A 99 -2.48 17.56 -10.89
N ASN A 100 -2.62 17.74 -9.57
CA ASN A 100 -1.90 18.79 -8.85
C ASN A 100 -0.41 18.42 -8.76
N VAL A 101 0.46 19.37 -9.09
CA VAL A 101 1.91 19.16 -9.05
C VAL A 101 2.39 19.14 -7.61
N LEU A 102 2.96 18.01 -7.19
CA LEU A 102 3.55 17.80 -5.87
C LEU A 102 5.02 18.22 -5.83
N SER A 103 5.76 17.92 -6.90
CA SER A 103 7.16 18.31 -7.09
C SER A 103 7.54 18.21 -8.58
N GLN A 104 8.69 18.77 -8.95
CA GLN A 104 9.22 18.70 -10.31
C GLN A 104 10.74 18.77 -10.31
N SER A 105 11.36 18.20 -11.34
CA SER A 105 12.80 18.24 -11.58
C SER A 105 13.11 18.20 -13.07
N ASN A 106 14.37 18.50 -13.43
CA ASN A 106 14.85 18.34 -14.79
C ASN A 106 15.57 16.99 -14.94
N ALA A 107 15.21 16.23 -15.98
CA ALA A 107 16.01 15.11 -16.45
C ALA A 107 17.19 15.64 -17.27
N LYS A 108 18.40 15.19 -16.95
CA LYS A 108 19.63 15.60 -17.63
C LYS A 108 20.12 14.48 -18.54
N ALA A 109 20.39 14.80 -19.81
CA ALA A 109 21.04 13.89 -20.73
C ALA A 109 22.47 13.55 -20.26
N LEU A 110 22.86 12.29 -20.40
CA LEU A 110 24.18 11.79 -20.02
C LEU A 110 25.17 11.73 -21.20
N SER A 111 24.70 12.02 -22.41
CA SER A 111 25.49 12.06 -23.64
C SER A 111 24.94 13.10 -24.62
N ASP A 112 25.53 13.20 -25.80
CA ASP A 112 25.07 14.13 -26.84
C ASP A 112 23.61 13.83 -27.22
N TRP A 113 22.76 14.83 -27.03
CA TRP A 113 21.31 14.73 -27.16
C TRP A 113 20.80 15.17 -28.53
N MET A 114 21.64 15.80 -29.37
CA MET A 114 21.27 16.28 -30.70
C MET A 114 21.16 15.14 -31.72
N THR A 115 20.26 14.18 -31.45
CA THR A 115 20.11 12.93 -32.19
C THR A 115 18.66 12.46 -32.21
N THR A 116 18.35 11.52 -33.11
CA THR A 116 17.07 10.79 -33.13
C THR A 116 17.16 9.45 -32.40
N LYS A 117 18.34 9.09 -31.89
CA LYS A 117 18.55 7.87 -31.10
C LYS A 117 18.13 8.06 -29.65
N PHE A 118 18.08 6.96 -28.90
CA PHE A 118 17.92 7.00 -27.45
C PHE A 118 19.16 7.58 -26.78
N VAL A 119 18.92 8.39 -25.76
CA VAL A 119 19.89 9.10 -24.96
C VAL A 119 19.52 8.86 -23.50
N SER A 120 20.46 8.30 -22.74
CA SER A 120 20.25 8.05 -21.31
C SER A 120 20.12 9.36 -20.55
N PHE A 121 19.26 9.37 -19.54
CA PHE A 121 19.06 10.50 -18.65
C PHE A 121 18.97 10.07 -17.19
N GLU A 122 19.24 11.03 -16.31
CA GLU A 122 19.00 10.90 -14.88
C GLU A 122 18.27 12.13 -14.32
N SER A 123 17.52 11.92 -13.25
CA SER A 123 16.91 12.98 -12.46
C SER A 123 16.73 12.56 -11.01
N GLU A 124 16.59 13.54 -10.12
CA GLU A 124 16.21 13.32 -8.72
C GLU A 124 15.07 14.27 -8.36
N ILE A 125 13.95 13.70 -7.91
CA ILE A 125 12.79 14.43 -7.40
C ILE A 125 12.76 14.34 -5.88
N ILE A 126 12.79 15.49 -5.23
CA ILE A 126 12.58 15.63 -3.79
C ILE A 126 11.13 16.06 -3.58
N PHE A 127 10.40 15.33 -2.74
CA PHE A 127 9.00 15.64 -2.42
C PHE A 127 8.70 15.31 -0.95
N ASP A 128 7.68 15.96 -0.42
CA ASP A 128 7.15 15.65 0.90
C ASP A 128 6.17 14.48 0.79
N LYS A 129 6.27 13.53 1.73
CA LYS A 129 5.26 12.48 1.92
C LYS A 129 3.97 13.13 2.46
N LYS A 130 3.16 13.66 1.56
CA LYS A 130 1.80 14.13 1.86
C LYS A 130 0.80 12.98 1.74
N ASN A 131 -0.45 13.21 2.16
CA ASN A 131 -1.53 12.21 2.24
C ASN A 131 -2.05 11.72 0.87
N PHE A 132 -1.14 11.31 -0.01
CA PHE A 132 -1.43 10.75 -1.32
C PHE A 132 -1.03 9.27 -1.30
N SER A 133 -1.92 8.38 -1.72
CA SER A 133 -1.60 6.96 -1.92
C SER A 133 -1.03 6.70 -3.31
N GLU A 134 -1.45 7.50 -4.29
CA GLU A 134 -1.19 7.34 -5.71
C GLU A 134 -0.69 8.65 -6.32
N GLY A 135 0.20 8.54 -7.30
CA GLY A 135 0.69 9.66 -8.08
C GLY A 135 1.09 9.28 -9.49
N ILE A 136 1.45 10.28 -10.28
CA ILE A 136 1.87 10.10 -11.67
C ILE A 136 3.15 10.90 -11.89
N LEU A 137 4.19 10.24 -12.41
CA LEU A 137 5.33 10.92 -13.01
C LEU A 137 4.97 11.29 -14.44
N VAL A 138 4.97 12.58 -14.74
CA VAL A 138 4.70 13.14 -16.06
C VAL A 138 6.01 13.67 -16.62
N PHE A 139 6.50 13.01 -17.66
CA PHE A 139 7.69 13.39 -18.42
C PHE A 139 7.22 14.25 -19.58
N GLU A 140 7.64 15.51 -19.64
CA GLU A 140 7.23 16.47 -20.67
C GLU A 140 8.37 16.70 -21.66
N LYS A 141 8.09 16.42 -22.94
CA LYS A 141 9.01 16.71 -24.03
C LYS A 141 9.28 18.22 -24.07
N SER A 142 10.55 18.62 -24.17
CA SER A 142 10.89 20.03 -24.33
C SER A 142 10.29 20.61 -25.61
N ASN A 143 9.59 21.75 -25.48
CA ASN A 143 8.95 22.44 -26.59
C ASN A 143 9.31 23.95 -26.58
N PRO A 144 10.52 24.32 -27.06
CA PRO A 144 11.00 25.70 -27.03
C PRO A 144 10.15 26.68 -27.86
N SER A 145 9.42 26.17 -28.86
CA SER A 145 8.55 27.01 -29.70
C SER A 145 7.23 27.36 -29.01
N GLY A 146 6.86 26.66 -27.94
CA GLY A 146 5.60 26.85 -27.23
C GLY A 146 4.34 26.46 -28.02
N ILE A 147 4.50 25.82 -29.18
CA ILE A 147 3.40 25.43 -30.07
C ILE A 147 2.69 24.19 -29.50
N PRO A 148 1.40 24.25 -29.15
CA PRO A 148 0.71 23.15 -28.46
C PRO A 148 0.78 21.79 -29.18
N GLU A 149 0.79 21.80 -30.51
CA GLU A 149 0.86 20.59 -31.35
C GLU A 149 2.17 19.82 -31.17
N ASN A 150 3.23 20.46 -30.67
CA ASN A 150 4.51 19.83 -30.37
C ASN A 150 4.59 19.26 -28.95
N ASN A 151 3.57 19.50 -28.10
CA ASN A 151 3.55 18.98 -26.74
C ASN A 151 3.39 17.46 -26.80
N GLN A 152 4.32 16.75 -26.18
CA GLN A 152 4.23 15.31 -25.96
C GLN A 152 4.56 15.03 -24.51
N SER A 153 3.88 14.04 -23.93
CA SER A 153 4.16 13.60 -22.56
C SER A 153 4.09 12.09 -22.43
N PHE A 154 4.87 11.56 -21.51
CA PHE A 154 4.83 10.17 -21.07
C PHE A 154 4.44 10.16 -19.60
N LYS A 155 3.56 9.24 -19.21
CA LYS A 155 3.01 9.16 -17.85
C LYS A 155 3.30 7.80 -17.25
N LEU A 156 3.84 7.79 -16.04
CA LEU A 156 4.12 6.59 -15.28
C LEU A 156 3.37 6.65 -13.94
N PRO A 157 2.38 5.77 -13.69
CA PRO A 157 1.75 5.69 -12.39
C PRO A 157 2.74 5.16 -11.35
N VAL A 158 2.69 5.70 -10.14
CA VAL A 158 3.52 5.34 -8.99
C VAL A 158 2.67 5.37 -7.72
N PHE A 159 3.08 4.64 -6.69
CA PHE A 159 2.46 4.69 -5.37
C PHE A 159 3.38 5.39 -4.39
N PHE A 160 2.82 6.03 -3.37
CA PHE A 160 3.60 6.57 -2.27
C PHE A 160 3.64 5.56 -1.12
N ASP A 161 4.79 5.41 -0.47
CA ASP A 161 4.84 4.76 0.86
C ASP A 161 4.27 5.74 1.90
N PHE A 162 2.95 5.87 1.86
CA PHE A 162 2.17 6.63 2.81
C PHE A 162 1.76 5.72 3.96
N SER A 163 2.56 5.73 5.03
CA SER A 163 2.05 5.40 6.34
C SER A 163 1.75 6.70 7.07
N GLU A 164 0.46 7.04 7.25
CA GLU A 164 0.10 8.05 8.26
C GLU A 164 0.80 7.66 9.55
N GLU A 165 1.64 8.52 10.11
CA GLU A 165 2.16 8.28 11.45
C GLU A 165 1.16 8.81 12.46
N THR A 166 1.04 8.13 13.57
CA THR A 166 0.28 8.58 14.73
C THR A 166 1.12 8.37 15.98
N SER A 167 0.83 9.17 17.00
CA SER A 167 1.48 9.05 18.29
C SER A 167 0.62 8.19 19.20
N ILE A 168 1.25 7.26 19.88
CA ILE A 168 0.67 6.48 20.97
C ILE A 168 1.54 6.67 22.22
N GLU A 169 0.99 6.37 23.38
CA GLU A 169 1.73 6.35 24.65
C GLU A 169 1.97 4.89 25.07
N VAL A 170 3.19 4.59 25.52
CA VAL A 170 3.50 3.33 26.21
C VAL A 170 3.91 3.67 27.63
N TYR A 171 3.45 2.90 28.59
CA TYR A 171 3.64 3.24 30.00
C TYR A 171 4.69 2.34 30.64
N PHE A 172 5.69 2.96 31.29
CA PHE A 172 6.79 2.28 31.96
C PHE A 172 6.89 2.66 33.43
N GLY A 173 7.56 1.83 34.23
CA GLY A 173 8.00 2.22 35.56
C GLY A 173 9.04 3.35 35.48
N LYS A 174 9.16 4.16 36.54
CA LYS A 174 10.21 5.19 36.62
C LYS A 174 10.80 5.28 38.02
N SER A 175 12.09 5.01 38.13
CA SER A 175 12.86 5.12 39.37
C SER A 175 13.11 6.61 39.66
N ARG A 176 12.47 7.15 40.70
CA ARG A 176 12.76 8.50 41.20
C ARG A 176 13.71 8.40 42.39
N SER A 177 14.68 9.30 42.47
CA SER A 177 15.64 9.42 43.59
C SER A 177 14.97 9.52 44.98
N ASP A 178 13.72 9.98 45.09
CA ASP A 178 13.20 10.54 46.36
C ASP A 178 11.93 9.89 46.93
N SER A 179 11.44 8.74 46.41
CA SER A 179 10.18 8.15 46.91
C SER A 179 10.42 6.91 47.77
N GLN A 180 10.40 7.08 49.11
CA GLN A 180 10.38 5.98 50.09
C GLN A 180 9.09 5.14 50.13
N ASN A 181 8.27 5.20 49.08
CA ASN A 181 7.14 4.31 48.86
C ASN A 181 7.07 4.00 47.37
N GLU A 182 7.46 2.79 46.98
CA GLU A 182 7.30 2.26 45.63
C GLU A 182 5.83 1.90 45.42
N ASP A 183 5.02 2.86 44.95
CA ASP A 183 3.67 2.54 44.49
C ASP A 183 3.78 1.79 43.14
N CYS A 184 3.66 0.47 43.23
CA CYS A 184 3.79 -0.44 42.09
C CYS A 184 2.72 -0.25 41.01
N ASN A 185 1.64 0.50 41.31
CA ASN A 185 0.61 0.84 40.33
C ASN A 185 0.99 2.06 39.49
N LYS A 186 2.06 2.77 39.84
CA LYS A 186 2.40 4.05 39.23
C LYS A 186 3.36 3.90 38.06
N VAL A 187 2.83 4.05 36.86
CA VAL A 187 3.56 4.05 35.59
C VAL A 187 3.47 5.42 34.92
N TYR A 188 4.37 5.67 33.97
CA TYR A 188 4.53 6.97 33.32
C TYR A 188 4.58 6.80 31.80
N PRO A 189 3.89 7.66 31.04
CA PRO A 189 3.82 7.54 29.59
C PRO A 189 5.13 7.97 28.93
N VAL A 190 5.46 7.29 27.85
CA VAL A 190 6.45 7.70 26.87
C VAL A 190 5.83 7.62 25.48
N THR A 191 6.00 8.67 24.68
CA THR A 191 5.40 8.74 23.35
C THR A 191 6.18 7.86 22.36
N ARG A 192 5.46 7.10 21.54
CA ARG A 192 5.98 6.38 20.37
C ARG A 192 5.30 6.88 19.11
N LYS A 193 6.05 6.97 18.02
CA LYS A 193 5.49 7.18 16.67
C LYS A 193 5.31 5.83 15.99
N VAL A 194 4.09 5.53 15.60
CA VAL A 194 3.75 4.28 14.92
C VAL A 194 3.00 4.57 13.62
N LYS A 195 3.05 3.61 12.69
CA LYS A 195 2.19 3.65 11.51
C LYS A 195 0.73 3.53 11.96
N LYS A 196 -0.14 4.37 11.41
CA LYS A 196 -1.58 4.33 11.62
C LYS A 196 -2.10 3.05 10.97
N VAL A 197 -2.62 2.17 11.81
CA VAL A 197 -3.19 0.88 11.42
C VAL A 197 -4.55 0.73 12.05
N GLN A 198 -5.40 -0.14 11.49
CA GLN A 198 -6.71 -0.43 12.08
C GLN A 198 -6.61 -1.00 13.51
N LYS A 199 -5.55 -1.78 13.79
CA LYS A 199 -5.29 -2.41 15.09
C LYS A 199 -4.29 -1.61 15.93
N ILE A 200 -4.56 -0.33 16.18
CA ILE A 200 -3.62 0.57 16.87
C ILE A 200 -3.25 0.09 18.30
N GLY A 201 -4.19 -0.53 19.02
CA GLY A 201 -3.93 -1.11 20.34
C GLY A 201 -2.93 -2.27 20.32
N GLN A 202 -2.91 -3.05 19.23
CA GLN A 202 -1.91 -4.12 19.06
C GLN A 202 -0.52 -3.49 18.90
N SER A 203 -0.40 -2.46 18.07
CA SER A 203 0.87 -1.74 17.91
C SER A 203 1.34 -1.10 19.20
N ALA A 204 0.44 -0.62 20.07
CA ALA A 204 0.81 -0.07 21.37
C ALA A 204 1.41 -1.11 22.31
N ILE A 205 0.82 -2.30 22.39
CA ILE A 205 1.39 -3.39 23.18
C ILE A 205 2.72 -3.87 22.57
N GLU A 206 2.81 -4.01 21.25
CA GLU A 206 4.07 -4.39 20.60
C GLU A 206 5.20 -3.38 20.91
N GLN A 207 4.91 -2.08 20.91
CA GLN A 207 5.88 -1.05 21.32
C GLN A 207 6.21 -1.08 22.81
N LEU A 208 5.24 -1.42 23.67
CA LEU A 208 5.47 -1.61 25.10
C LEU A 208 6.43 -2.79 25.33
N LEU A 209 6.26 -3.90 24.61
CA LEU A 209 7.09 -5.10 24.72
C LEU A 209 8.53 -4.91 24.19
N VAL A 210 8.76 -3.95 23.29
CA VAL A 210 10.13 -3.53 22.92
C VAL A 210 10.87 -2.93 24.11
N GLY A 211 10.14 -2.32 25.06
CA GLY A 211 10.69 -1.73 26.26
C GLY A 211 11.21 -0.30 26.09
N PRO A 212 11.79 0.28 27.15
CA PRO A 212 12.38 1.61 27.11
C PRO A 212 13.64 1.65 26.24
N THR A 213 13.87 2.78 25.57
CA THR A 213 15.13 3.07 24.86
C THR A 213 16.28 3.29 25.85
N ASP A 214 17.52 3.30 25.37
CA ASP A 214 18.68 3.56 26.24
C ASP A 214 18.65 4.97 26.85
N GLU A 215 18.21 5.97 26.08
CA GLU A 215 17.99 7.34 26.58
C GLU A 215 16.90 7.38 27.67
N GLU A 216 15.80 6.63 27.48
CA GLU A 216 14.74 6.55 28.48
C GLU A 216 15.20 5.84 29.77
N LYS A 217 16.07 4.82 29.64
CA LYS A 217 16.68 4.16 30.81
C LYS A 217 17.58 5.11 31.59
N GLU A 218 18.35 5.96 30.90
CA GLU A 218 19.16 7.01 31.53
C GLU A 218 18.29 8.02 32.28
N ASP A 219 17.09 8.32 31.75
CA ASP A 219 16.05 9.13 32.40
C ASP A 219 15.32 8.40 33.55
N GLY A 220 15.70 7.16 33.84
CA GLY A 220 15.20 6.35 34.95
C GLY A 220 13.95 5.53 34.62
N TYR A 221 13.53 5.43 33.36
CA TYR A 221 12.45 4.53 32.96
C TYR A 221 12.92 3.08 32.93
N PHE A 222 12.06 2.16 33.34
CA PHE A 222 12.32 0.74 33.30
C PHE A 222 11.04 -0.05 32.99
N THR A 223 11.20 -1.26 32.47
CA THR A 223 10.09 -2.20 32.32
C THR A 223 10.24 -3.36 33.30
N SER A 224 9.13 -3.75 33.92
CA SER A 224 9.04 -4.99 34.70
C SER A 224 8.62 -6.21 33.86
N ILE A 225 8.24 -5.99 32.59
CA ILE A 225 7.82 -7.05 31.67
C ILE A 225 9.07 -7.89 31.32
N PRO A 226 9.03 -9.22 31.51
CA PRO A 226 10.13 -10.09 31.12
C PRO A 226 10.49 -9.98 29.64
N GLU A 227 11.75 -10.25 29.32
CA GLU A 227 12.17 -10.50 27.94
C GLU A 227 11.43 -11.73 27.38
N ASP A 228 11.33 -11.82 26.05
CA ASP A 228 10.62 -12.89 25.32
C ASP A 228 9.10 -12.97 25.54
N VAL A 229 8.48 -12.03 26.25
CA VAL A 229 7.01 -11.89 26.26
C VAL A 229 6.53 -11.51 24.86
N GLN A 230 5.50 -12.21 24.39
CA GLN A 230 4.93 -12.01 23.06
C GLN A 230 3.41 -11.85 23.16
N LEU A 231 2.87 -10.91 22.38
CA LEU A 231 1.44 -10.73 22.20
C LEU A 231 0.89 -11.84 21.27
N MET A 232 0.01 -12.68 21.79
CA MET A 232 -0.67 -13.74 21.04
C MET A 232 -1.97 -13.23 20.40
N GLY A 233 -2.67 -12.32 21.08
CA GLY A 233 -3.92 -11.76 20.57
C GLY A 233 -4.39 -10.54 21.35
N LEU A 234 -5.13 -9.67 20.66
CA LEU A 234 -5.83 -8.55 21.27
C LEU A 234 -7.19 -8.40 20.61
N SER A 235 -8.25 -8.34 21.42
CA SER A 235 -9.59 -7.99 20.96
C SER A 235 -10.25 -7.02 21.93
N ILE A 236 -11.09 -6.12 21.43
CA ILE A 236 -11.82 -5.16 22.25
C ILE A 236 -13.31 -5.39 22.01
N GLN A 237 -14.04 -5.72 23.07
CA GLN A 237 -15.48 -5.97 22.99
C GLN A 237 -16.16 -5.33 24.20
N HIS A 238 -17.20 -4.54 23.95
CA HIS A 238 -17.98 -3.86 24.99
C HIS A 238 -17.14 -3.04 25.98
N GLY A 239 -16.13 -2.32 25.49
CA GLY A 239 -15.24 -1.49 26.33
C GLY A 239 -14.14 -2.27 27.06
N ILE A 240 -14.09 -3.60 26.93
CA ILE A 240 -13.07 -4.43 27.59
C ILE A 240 -12.03 -4.88 26.55
N ALA A 241 -10.76 -4.61 26.80
CA ALA A 241 -9.64 -5.14 26.03
C ALA A 241 -9.20 -6.50 26.59
N PHE A 242 -9.37 -7.55 25.80
CA PHE A 242 -8.91 -8.90 26.07
C PHE A 242 -7.54 -9.09 25.40
N VAL A 243 -6.49 -9.12 26.20
CA VAL A 243 -5.10 -9.20 25.73
C VAL A 243 -4.47 -10.52 26.16
N ASP A 244 -3.95 -11.30 25.21
CA ASP A 244 -3.38 -12.63 25.43
C ASP A 244 -1.88 -12.62 25.14
N PHE A 245 -1.09 -13.16 26.05
CA PHE A 245 0.37 -13.25 25.96
C PHE A 245 0.84 -14.70 26.07
N ASN A 246 2.08 -14.95 25.67
CA ASN A 246 2.72 -16.26 25.88
C ASN A 246 3.02 -16.53 27.37
N ASP A 247 3.41 -17.76 27.68
CA ASP A 247 3.72 -18.25 29.02
C ASP A 247 4.90 -17.54 29.72
N LYS A 248 5.68 -16.76 28.96
CA LYS A 248 6.80 -15.97 29.48
C LYS A 248 6.37 -14.83 30.41
N LEU A 249 5.13 -14.35 30.25
CA LEU A 249 4.59 -13.31 31.11
C LEU A 249 4.40 -13.79 32.56
N ASP A 250 4.18 -15.10 32.73
CA ASP A 250 3.92 -15.76 34.02
C ASP A 250 5.18 -16.15 34.79
N GLN A 251 6.37 -15.87 34.24
CA GLN A 251 7.62 -16.19 34.89
C GLN A 251 7.78 -15.30 36.14
N GLU A 252 7.34 -15.84 37.27
CA GLU A 252 7.22 -15.21 38.61
C GLU A 252 5.85 -14.58 38.93
N ALA A 253 4.74 -15.30 38.66
CA ALA A 253 3.41 -15.00 39.21
C ALA A 253 3.33 -15.19 40.74
N ASP A 254 4.14 -14.41 41.46
CA ASP A 254 3.92 -14.11 42.87
C ASP A 254 3.19 -12.76 42.95
N LYS A 255 2.41 -12.53 44.02
CA LYS A 255 1.66 -11.26 44.25
C LYS A 255 2.59 -10.10 44.64
N SER A 256 3.77 -10.07 44.04
CA SER A 256 4.84 -9.13 44.28
C SER A 256 4.58 -7.80 43.57
N CYS A 257 5.34 -6.77 43.97
CA CYS A 257 5.31 -5.46 43.32
C CYS A 257 5.54 -5.57 41.79
N ARG A 258 6.34 -6.54 41.34
CA ARG A 258 6.64 -6.75 39.92
C ARG A 258 5.38 -7.05 39.11
N SER A 259 4.54 -7.97 39.59
CA SER A 259 3.32 -8.38 38.87
C SER A 259 2.29 -7.25 38.80
N VAL A 260 2.20 -6.44 39.87
CA VAL A 260 1.39 -5.22 39.89
C VAL A 260 1.89 -4.21 38.85
N MET A 261 3.21 -4.00 38.75
CA MET A 261 3.82 -3.09 37.77
C MET A 261 3.63 -3.58 36.33
N ILE A 262 3.79 -4.88 36.06
CA ILE A 262 3.52 -5.48 34.74
C ILE A 262 2.07 -5.19 34.33
N ARG A 263 1.12 -5.49 35.23
CA ARG A 263 -0.31 -5.23 34.99
C ARG A 263 -0.57 -3.74 34.73
N ALA A 264 0.02 -2.84 35.51
CA ALA A 264 -0.14 -1.40 35.36
C ALA A 264 0.37 -0.90 33.99
N GLN A 265 1.56 -1.33 33.56
CA GLN A 265 2.13 -0.95 32.26
C GLN A 265 1.24 -1.37 31.09
N ILE A 266 0.73 -2.60 31.11
CA ILE A 266 -0.17 -3.12 30.07
C ILE A 266 -1.51 -2.38 30.10
N THR A 267 -2.08 -2.20 31.30
CA THR A 267 -3.41 -1.63 31.48
C THR A 267 -3.45 -0.17 31.05
N GLU A 268 -2.53 0.66 31.53
CA GLU A 268 -2.49 2.09 31.19
C GLU A 268 -2.19 2.30 29.70
N THR A 269 -1.32 1.45 29.11
CA THR A 269 -1.07 1.47 27.66
C THR A 269 -2.33 1.19 26.84
N LEU A 270 -3.23 0.30 27.28
CA LEU A 270 -4.47 0.04 26.55
C LEU A 270 -5.59 1.04 26.87
N LYS A 271 -5.65 1.55 28.10
CA LYS A 271 -6.65 2.54 28.53
C LYS A 271 -6.46 3.93 27.92
N GLN A 272 -5.35 4.19 27.24
CA GLN A 272 -5.19 5.41 26.43
C GLN A 272 -6.26 5.54 25.33
N PHE A 273 -6.83 4.41 24.88
CA PHE A 273 -7.82 4.39 23.81
C PHE A 273 -9.23 4.58 24.36
N LEU A 274 -9.97 5.58 23.85
CA LEU A 274 -11.30 5.97 24.33
C LEU A 274 -12.37 4.86 24.31
N ASN A 275 -12.13 3.77 23.59
CA ASN A 275 -13.02 2.61 23.52
C ASN A 275 -12.59 1.45 24.46
N VAL A 276 -11.67 1.71 25.39
CA VAL A 276 -11.17 0.74 26.38
C VAL A 276 -11.37 1.31 27.78
N ASP A 277 -12.39 0.80 28.47
CA ASP A 277 -12.71 1.11 29.86
C ASP A 277 -11.96 0.18 30.83
N ASP A 278 -11.76 -1.08 30.43
CA ASP A 278 -11.14 -2.12 31.25
C ASP A 278 -10.25 -3.07 30.44
N VAL A 279 -9.33 -3.77 31.12
CA VAL A 279 -8.34 -4.65 30.51
C VAL A 279 -8.30 -6.00 31.24
N GLN A 280 -8.42 -7.08 30.49
CA GLN A 280 -8.28 -8.45 30.98
C GLN A 280 -7.09 -9.11 30.30
N ILE A 281 -6.13 -9.58 31.12
CA ILE A 281 -4.87 -10.17 30.67
C ILE A 281 -4.98 -11.71 30.74
N TYR A 282 -4.58 -12.36 29.66
CA TYR A 282 -4.66 -13.81 29.46
C TYR A 282 -3.28 -14.40 29.19
N ILE A 283 -3.12 -15.66 29.57
CA ILE A 283 -2.07 -16.55 29.09
C ILE A 283 -2.74 -17.84 28.63
N GLY A 284 -2.99 -17.95 27.32
CA GLY A 284 -3.81 -19.01 26.77
C GLY A 284 -5.25 -18.95 27.31
N SER A 285 -5.68 -19.96 28.06
CA SER A 285 -7.04 -20.00 28.65
C SER A 285 -7.13 -19.51 30.10
N ARG A 286 -6.03 -19.01 30.68
CA ARG A 286 -5.96 -18.59 32.10
C ARG A 286 -6.21 -17.08 32.25
N ILE A 287 -6.97 -16.70 33.29
CA ILE A 287 -7.31 -15.30 33.63
C ILE A 287 -7.02 -15.00 35.11
N GLU A 288 -7.60 -15.77 36.03
CA GLU A 288 -7.64 -15.41 37.47
C GLU A 288 -6.28 -15.48 38.18
N ASP A 289 -5.33 -16.26 37.64
CA ASP A 289 -3.98 -16.45 38.17
C ASP A 289 -2.90 -15.84 37.25
N VAL A 290 -3.26 -14.85 36.42
CA VAL A 290 -2.31 -14.13 35.58
C VAL A 290 -1.95 -12.82 36.26
N LEU A 291 -0.74 -12.78 36.84
CA LEU A 291 -0.09 -11.66 37.56
C LEU A 291 -0.69 -11.27 38.93
#